data_AF-A0A1S3GUW6-F1
#
_entry.id   AF-A0A1S3GUW6-F1
#
_cell.length_a   1.000
_cell.length_b   1.000
_cell.length_c   1.000
_cell.angle_alpha   90.00
_cell.angle_beta   90.00
_cell.angle_gamma   90.00
#
_symmetry.space_group_name_H-M   'P 1'
#
loop_
_entity.id
_entity.type
_entity.pdbx_description
1 polymer ?
#
loop_
_entity_poly.entity_id
_entity_poly.type
_entity_poly.pdbx_seq_one_letter_code
_entity_poly.pdbx_strand_id
1 'polypeptide(L)'
;MGHSAYQVSICAFNRGKLKVLATAFDTTLGGRKFDEVLVNHFCEEFGKKYKLDIKSKIRALLRLSQECEKLKKLMSANASDLPLSIECFMNDVDVSGTMNR
;
A
#
# COMPACT_ATOMS: atom_id res chain seq x y z
N MET A 1 4.14 5.01 12.55
CA MET A 1 3.36 5.16 11.30
C MET A 1 2.15 4.26 11.43
N GLY A 2 0.95 4.79 11.29
CA GLY A 2 -0.28 4.00 11.22
C GLY A 2 -0.76 3.83 9.78
N HIS A 3 -2.05 3.57 9.61
CA HIS A 3 -2.68 3.49 8.29
C HIS A 3 -2.71 4.85 7.57
N SER A 4 -3.07 5.92 8.28
CA SER A 4 -3.27 7.26 7.70
C SER A 4 -2.30 8.32 8.18
N ALA A 5 -1.80 8.20 9.41
CA ALA A 5 -1.02 9.24 10.07
C ALA A 5 0.29 8.73 10.66
N TYR A 6 1.25 9.64 10.79
CA TYR A 6 2.53 9.45 11.42
C TYR A 6 2.67 10.40 12.60
N GLN A 7 3.11 9.87 13.75
CA GLN A 7 3.36 10.66 14.94
C GLN A 7 4.69 10.25 15.55
N VAL A 8 5.46 11.24 15.98
CA VAL A 8 6.74 11.09 16.68
C VAL A 8 6.67 11.90 17.96
N SER A 9 7.08 11.30 19.08
CA SER A 9 7.15 11.96 20.37
C SER A 9 8.49 11.67 21.03
N ILE A 10 9.11 12.70 21.60
CA ILE A 10 10.32 12.60 22.41
C ILE A 10 9.90 12.64 23.88
N CYS A 11 10.25 11.60 24.65
CA CYS A 11 9.84 11.46 26.04
C CYS A 11 11.07 11.29 26.96
N ALA A 12 11.09 12.02 28.08
CA ALA A 12 12.00 11.78 29.18
C ALA A 12 11.37 10.81 30.18
N PHE A 13 12.12 9.78 30.56
CA PHE A 13 11.70 8.74 31.51
C PHE A 13 12.52 8.84 32.79
N ASN A 14 11.81 8.99 33.92
CA ASN A 14 12.35 8.86 35.26
C ASN A 14 11.62 7.71 35.98
N ARG A 15 12.18 7.20 37.09
CA ARG A 15 11.54 6.12 37.84
C ARG A 15 10.09 6.50 38.23
N GLY A 16 9.12 5.80 37.64
CA GLY A 16 7.68 6.04 37.86
C GLY A 16 7.11 7.33 37.24
N LYS A 17 7.84 8.05 36.39
CA LYS A 17 7.37 9.29 35.74
C LYS A 17 7.75 9.33 34.26
N LEU A 18 6.81 9.78 33.43
CA LEU A 18 7.02 10.05 32.00
C LEU A 18 6.68 11.51 31.71
N LYS A 19 7.57 12.22 31.02
CA LYS A 19 7.32 13.58 30.52
C LYS A 19 7.55 13.62 29.01
N VAL A 20 6.53 14.01 28.26
CA VAL A 20 6.67 14.30 26.83
C VAL A 20 7.38 15.66 26.69
N LEU A 21 8.48 15.70 25.95
CA LEU A 21 9.27 16.91 25.70
C LEU A 21 8.84 17.60 24.41
N ALA A 22 8.58 16.81 23.36
CA ALA A 22 8.16 17.32 22.06
C ALA A 22 7.33 16.25 21.34
N THR A 23 6.41 16.70 20.49
CA THR A 23 5.62 15.85 19.60
C THR A 23 5.50 16.52 18.24
N ALA A 24 5.67 15.74 17.18
CA ALA A 24 5.41 16.14 15.80
C ALA A 24 4.51 15.08 15.14
N PHE A 25 3.68 15.49 14.20
CA PHE A 25 2.78 14.59 13.49
C PHE A 25 2.54 15.03 12.05
N ASP A 26 2.24 14.07 11.19
CA ASP A 26 1.75 14.26 9.82
C ASP A 26 0.47 13.42 9.67
N THR A 27 -0.65 14.08 9.42
CA THR A 27 -1.98 13.45 9.29
C THR A 27 -2.21 12.77 7.95
N THR A 28 -1.34 13.04 6.96
CA THR A 28 -1.49 12.56 5.59
C THR A 28 -0.54 11.41 5.28
N LEU A 29 0.46 11.14 6.13
CA LEU A 29 1.48 10.13 5.89
C LEU A 29 1.17 8.84 6.64
N GLY A 30 0.89 7.77 5.88
CA GLY A 30 0.64 6.45 6.45
C GLY A 30 0.68 5.35 5.40
N GLY A 31 0.42 4.12 5.84
CA GLY A 31 0.40 2.92 5.00
C GLY A 31 -0.49 3.02 3.76
N ARG A 32 -1.58 3.80 3.82
CA ARG A 32 -2.51 4.02 2.71
C ARG A 32 -1.85 4.71 1.51
N LYS A 33 -0.94 5.66 1.73
CA LYS A 33 -0.22 6.32 0.64
C LYS A 33 0.64 5.34 -0.15
N PHE A 34 1.26 4.36 0.52
CA PHE A 34 2.01 3.31 -0.15
C PHE A 34 1.09 2.41 -0.98
N ASP A 35 -0.09 2.04 -0.44
CA ASP A 35 -1.08 1.28 -1.19
C ASP A 35 -1.55 2.05 -2.44
N GLU A 36 -1.81 3.35 -2.32
CA GLU A 36 -2.20 4.19 -3.45
C GLU A 36 -1.13 4.27 -4.54
N VAL A 37 0.16 4.37 -4.17
CA VAL A 37 1.28 4.35 -5.13
C VAL A 37 1.36 3.01 -5.85
N LEU A 38 1.23 1.88 -5.15
CA LEU A 38 1.23 0.55 -5.75
C LEU A 38 0.04 0.35 -6.69
N VAL A 39 -1.16 0.75 -6.27
CA VAL A 39 -2.37 0.66 -7.09
C VAL A 39 -2.22 1.48 -8.36
N ASN A 40 -1.67 2.70 -8.27
CA ASN A 40 -1.43 3.54 -9.45
C ASN A 40 -0.42 2.89 -10.41
N HIS A 41 0.66 2.30 -9.89
CA HIS A 41 1.65 1.59 -10.69
C HIS A 41 1.02 0.45 -11.50
N PHE A 42 0.27 -0.44 -10.84
CA PHE A 42 -0.41 -1.54 -11.51
C PHE A 42 -1.55 -1.09 -12.42
N CYS A 43 -2.24 0.01 -12.11
CA CYS A 43 -3.23 0.59 -13.02
C CYS A 43 -2.61 1.02 -14.35
N GLU A 44 -1.43 1.65 -14.32
CA GLU A 44 -0.72 2.03 -15.53
C GLU A 44 -0.14 0.83 -16.27
N GLU A 45 0.41 -0.14 -15.53
CA GLU A 45 0.98 -1.36 -16.11
C GLU A 45 -0.09 -2.21 -16.81
N PHE A 46 -1.21 -2.47 -16.13
CA PHE A 46 -2.32 -3.25 -16.69
C PHE A 46 -3.09 -2.49 -17.77
N GLY A 47 -3.15 -1.16 -17.68
CA GLY A 47 -3.64 -0.32 -18.76
C GLY A 47 -2.82 -0.48 -20.05
N LYS A 48 -1.49 -0.62 -19.94
CA LYS A 48 -0.60 -0.84 -21.09
C LYS A 48 -0.64 -2.30 -21.60
N LYS A 49 -0.56 -3.28 -20.70
CA LYS A 49 -0.48 -4.72 -21.05
C LYS A 49 -1.82 -5.28 -21.53
N TYR A 50 -2.90 -5.00 -20.80
CA TYR A 50 -4.21 -5.62 -21.02
C TYR A 50 -5.23 -4.66 -21.64
N LYS A 51 -4.87 -3.38 -21.85
CA LYS A 51 -5.77 -2.32 -22.34
C LYS A 51 -7.04 -2.17 -21.49
N LEU A 52 -6.92 -2.43 -20.19
CA LEU A 52 -8.02 -2.33 -19.22
C LEU A 52 -8.05 -0.95 -18.57
N ASP A 53 -9.21 -0.31 -18.55
CA ASP A 53 -9.43 0.91 -17.78
C ASP A 53 -9.94 0.58 -16.37
N ILE A 54 -9.00 0.29 -15.48
CA ILE A 54 -9.27 -0.11 -14.09
C ILE A 54 -9.91 1.04 -13.30
N LYS A 55 -9.53 2.29 -13.60
CA LYS A 55 -10.00 3.48 -12.88
C LYS A 55 -11.51 3.70 -13.05
N SER A 56 -12.07 3.28 -14.18
CA SER A 56 -13.51 3.36 -14.45
C SER A 56 -14.36 2.40 -13.60
N LYS A 57 -13.80 1.32 -13.07
CA LYS A 57 -14.53 0.26 -12.35
C LYS A 57 -14.12 0.19 -10.88
N ILE A 58 -15.00 0.71 -10.01
CA ILE A 58 -14.80 0.72 -8.55
C ILE A 58 -14.52 -0.68 -7.98
N ARG A 59 -15.20 -1.73 -8.47
CA ARG A 59 -15.00 -3.11 -8.00
C ARG A 59 -13.61 -3.65 -8.34
N ALA A 60 -13.07 -3.33 -9.52
CA ALA A 60 -11.74 -3.74 -9.94
C ALA A 60 -10.66 -3.01 -9.13
N LEU A 61 -10.83 -1.68 -8.93
CA LEU A 61 -9.97 -0.90 -8.05
C LEU A 61 -9.92 -1.44 -6.62
N LEU A 62 -11.07 -1.81 -6.05
CA LEU A 62 -11.13 -2.36 -4.70
C LEU A 62 -10.35 -3.69 -4.60
N ARG A 63 -10.54 -4.59 -5.56
CA ARG A 63 -9.79 -5.87 -5.62
C ARG A 63 -8.29 -5.62 -5.75
N LEU A 64 -7.88 -4.74 -6.66
CA LEU A 64 -6.48 -4.39 -6.85
C LEU A 64 -5.87 -3.79 -5.58
N SER A 65 -6.60 -2.92 -4.89
CA SER A 65 -6.16 -2.32 -3.62
C SER A 65 -5.95 -3.36 -2.52
N GLN A 66 -6.82 -4.37 -2.42
CA GLN A 66 -6.67 -5.46 -1.44
C GLN A 66 -5.44 -6.32 -1.73
N GLU A 67 -5.19 -6.64 -3.00
CA GLU A 67 -4.01 -7.40 -3.40
C GLU A 67 -2.72 -6.57 -3.26
N CYS A 68 -2.76 -5.26 -3.54
CA CYS A 68 -1.63 -4.36 -3.28
C CYS A 68 -1.30 -4.26 -1.79
N GLU A 69 -2.31 -4.22 -0.90
CA GLU A 69 -2.07 -4.20 0.55
C GLU A 69 -1.39 -5.51 1.03
N LYS A 70 -1.84 -6.67 0.51
CA LYS A 70 -1.20 -7.96 0.77
C LYS A 70 0.24 -7.99 0.26
N LEU A 71 0.44 -7.55 -0.99
CA LEU A 71 1.75 -7.48 -1.62
C LEU A 71 2.72 -6.60 -0.82
N LYS A 72 2.29 -5.40 -0.39
CA LYS A 72 3.08 -4.50 0.46
C LYS A 72 3.53 -5.17 1.76
N LYS A 73 2.65 -5.95 2.41
CA LYS A 73 2.99 -6.70 3.62
C LYS A 73 4.02 -7.78 3.33
N LEU A 74 3.88 -8.50 2.21
CA LEU A 74 4.85 -9.51 1.78
C LEU A 74 6.22 -8.91 1.45
N MET A 75 6.26 -7.76 0.78
CA MET A 75 7.50 -7.01 0.47
C MET A 75 8.23 -6.51 1.73
N SER A 76 7.51 -6.33 2.84
CA SER A 76 8.13 -5.97 4.11
C SER A 76 8.93 -7.13 4.71
N ALA A 77 8.52 -8.37 4.44
CA ALA A 77 9.18 -9.59 4.91
C ALA A 77 10.22 -10.15 3.94
N ASN A 78 9.98 -10.02 2.63
CA ASN A 78 10.80 -10.63 1.58
C ASN A 78 11.45 -9.56 0.69
N ALA A 79 12.71 -9.77 0.31
CA ALA A 79 13.48 -8.88 -0.57
C ALA A 79 13.58 -9.38 -2.02
N SER A 80 12.87 -10.44 -2.37
CA SER A 80 12.84 -11.03 -3.72
C SER A 80 11.63 -10.53 -4.50
N ASP A 81 11.65 -10.73 -5.82
CA ASP A 81 10.49 -10.47 -6.68
C ASP A 81 9.26 -11.23 -6.19
N LEU A 82 8.19 -10.49 -5.92
CA LEU A 82 6.91 -11.04 -5.47
C LEU A 82 5.87 -10.96 -6.60
N PRO A 83 5.21 -12.07 -6.93
CA PRO A 83 4.15 -12.06 -7.92
C PRO A 83 2.87 -11.46 -7.33
N LEU A 84 2.14 -10.73 -8.17
CA LEU A 84 0.74 -10.33 -7.95
C LEU A 84 -0.07 -10.92 -9.10
N SER A 85 -1.04 -11.78 -8.77
CA SER A 85 -1.92 -12.41 -9.76
C SER A 85 -3.37 -12.32 -9.28
N ILE A 86 -4.26 -11.83 -10.15
CA ILE A 86 -5.68 -11.72 -9.85
C ILE A 86 -6.48 -12.36 -10.98
N GLU A 87 -7.21 -13.42 -10.64
CA GLU A 87 -8.09 -14.14 -11.57
C GLU A 87 -9.42 -13.39 -11.76
N CYS A 88 -9.97 -13.48 -12.97
CA CYS A 88 -11.25 -12.87 -13.35
C CYS A 88 -11.35 -11.40 -12.88
N PHE A 89 -10.29 -10.64 -13.16
CA PHE A 89 -10.10 -9.31 -12.59
C PHE A 89 -11.08 -8.30 -13.20
N MET A 90 -11.16 -8.27 -14.54
CA MET A 90 -12.11 -7.45 -15.28
C MET A 90 -12.35 -8.07 -16.67
N ASN A 91 -13.62 -8.15 -17.09
CA ASN A 91 -14.03 -8.76 -18.36
C ASN A 91 -13.50 -10.20 -18.55
N ASP A 92 -13.45 -10.98 -17.47
CA ASP A 92 -12.90 -12.35 -17.45
C ASP A 92 -11.43 -12.45 -17.87
N VAL A 93 -10.69 -11.32 -17.78
CA VAL A 93 -9.24 -11.28 -17.99
C VAL A 93 -8.51 -11.46 -16.67
N ASP A 94 -7.54 -12.36 -16.68
CA ASP A 94 -6.59 -12.54 -15.60
C ASP A 94 -5.43 -11.55 -15.75
N VAL A 95 -5.04 -10.93 -14.64
CA VAL A 95 -3.91 -10.00 -14.61
C VAL A 95 -2.79 -10.56 -13.76
N SER A 96 -1.56 -10.45 -14.26
CA SER A 96 -0.36 -10.81 -13.52
C SER A 96 0.72 -9.73 -13.65
N GLY A 97 1.42 -9.51 -12.54
CA GLY A 97 2.53 -8.58 -12.41
C GLY A 97 3.53 -9.08 -11.38
N THR A 98 4.67 -8.42 -11.33
CA THR A 98 5.74 -8.72 -10.35
C THR A 98 6.24 -7.42 -9.77
N MET A 99 6.52 -7.40 -8.47
CA MET A 99 7.08 -6.23 -7.81
C MET A 99 8.25 -6.63 -6.94
N ASN A 100 9.29 -5.80 -6.94
CA ASN A 100 10.43 -5.92 -6.05
C ASN A 100 10.42 -4.77 -5.02
N ARG A 101 11.05 -5.02 -3.88
CA ARG A 101 11.20 -4.08 -2.77
C ARG A 101 12.08 -2.88 -3.11
#